data_AF-A0A2M8KTG5-F1
#
_entry.id   AF-A0A2M8KTG5-F1
#
_cell.length_a   1.000
_cell.length_b   1.000
_cell.length_c   1.000
_cell.angle_alpha   90.00
_cell.angle_beta   90.00
_cell.angle_gamma   90.00
#
_symmetry.space_group_name_H-M   'P 1'
#
loop_
_entity.id
_entity.type
_entity.pdbx_description
1 polymer ?
#
loop_
_entity_poly.entity_id
_entity_poly.type
_entity_poly.pdbx_seq_one_letter_code
_entity_poly.pdbx_strand_id
1 'polypeptide(L)'
;MKYSIAIFWHYFALYGYSIQFIYKWYRIVSMHLKMITEDFKNKNIVLVGLGLQGGAVSVAKFLSRFTSRFVITDLKKEAELRPSVEALSHIQNIHYELGAH
;
A
#
# COMPACT_ATOMS: atom_id res chain seq x y z
N MET A 1 -20.40 -10.95 0.16
CA MET A 1 -20.08 -11.34 1.56
C MET A 1 -20.73 -12.65 2.03
N LYS A 2 -21.92 -13.06 1.55
CA LYS A 2 -22.57 -14.29 2.04
C LYS A 2 -21.93 -15.61 1.57
N TYR A 3 -21.27 -15.62 0.40
CA TYR A 3 -20.64 -16.83 -0.17
C TYR A 3 -19.28 -17.19 0.45
N SER A 4 -18.55 -16.22 1.00
CA SER A 4 -17.21 -16.46 1.58
C SER A 4 -17.25 -17.23 2.90
N ILE A 5 -18.35 -17.10 3.65
CA ILE A 5 -18.56 -17.80 4.92
C ILE A 5 -18.89 -19.28 4.68
N ALA A 6 -19.62 -19.61 3.61
CA ALA A 6 -19.99 -20.99 3.29
C ALA A 6 -18.77 -21.85 2.90
N ILE A 7 -17.84 -21.29 2.14
CA ILE A 7 -16.58 -21.98 1.76
C ILE A 7 -15.74 -22.26 3.01
N PHE A 8 -15.69 -21.32 3.95
CA PHE A 8 -14.95 -21.47 5.20
C PHE A 8 -15.45 -22.65 6.06
N TRP A 9 -16.77 -22.83 6.16
CA TRP A 9 -17.38 -23.96 6.87
C TRP A 9 -17.14 -25.30 6.17
N HIS A 10 -17.12 -25.34 4.84
CA HIS A 10 -16.86 -26.57 4.09
C HIS A 10 -15.41 -27.06 4.24
N TYR A 11 -14.44 -26.15 4.23
CA TYR A 11 -13.03 -26.48 4.48
C TYR A 11 -12.75 -26.87 5.93
N PHE A 12 -13.47 -26.25 6.89
CA PHE A 12 -13.36 -26.60 8.30
C PHE A 12 -13.83 -28.05 8.57
N ALA A 13 -14.92 -28.47 7.91
CA ALA A 13 -15.47 -29.82 8.04
C ALA A 13 -14.62 -30.91 7.36
N LEU A 14 -13.98 -30.59 6.22
CA LEU A 14 -13.20 -31.58 5.45
C LEU A 14 -11.77 -31.81 5.97
N TYR A 15 -11.15 -30.83 6.62
CA TYR A 15 -9.72 -30.89 6.93
C TYR A 15 -9.37 -30.84 8.42
N GLY A 16 -10.35 -30.63 9.32
CA GLY A 16 -10.17 -30.82 10.76
C GLY A 16 -8.92 -30.15 11.34
N TYR A 17 -8.70 -28.86 11.05
CA TYR A 17 -7.56 -28.15 11.61
C TYR A 17 -7.82 -27.79 13.08
N SER A 18 -6.89 -28.12 13.97
CA SER A 18 -6.97 -27.69 15.36
C SER A 18 -6.96 -26.15 15.43
N ILE A 19 -7.69 -25.60 16.39
CA ILE A 19 -7.72 -24.14 16.67
C ILE A 19 -6.28 -23.57 16.77
N GLN A 20 -5.35 -24.35 17.32
CA GLN A 20 -3.92 -24.04 17.40
C GLN A 20 -3.26 -23.82 16.03
N PHE A 21 -3.66 -24.58 15.00
CA PHE A 21 -3.14 -24.44 13.64
C PHE A 21 -3.57 -23.11 13.01
N ILE A 22 -4.83 -22.73 13.18
CA ILE A 22 -5.37 -21.44 12.69
C ILE A 22 -4.65 -20.28 13.38
N TYR A 23 -4.46 -20.35 14.70
CA TYR A 23 -3.71 -19.32 15.44
C TYR A 23 -2.24 -19.25 14.99
N LYS A 24 -1.60 -20.39 14.72
CA LYS A 24 -0.21 -20.41 14.21
C LYS A 24 -0.12 -19.81 12.81
N TRP A 25 -1.06 -20.13 11.93
CA TRP A 25 -1.13 -19.56 10.57
C TRP A 25 -1.39 -18.05 10.59
N TYR A 26 -2.35 -17.62 11.42
CA TYR A 26 -2.62 -16.20 11.63
C TYR A 26 -1.39 -15.46 12.15
N ARG A 27 -0.66 -16.04 13.12
CA ARG A 27 0.58 -15.44 13.64
C ARG A 27 1.64 -15.27 12.56
N ILE A 28 1.88 -16.28 11.73
CA ILE A 28 2.85 -16.21 10.63
C ILE A 28 2.47 -15.11 9.65
N VAL A 29 1.21 -15.10 9.17
CA VAL A 29 0.73 -14.07 8.24
C VAL A 29 0.81 -12.67 8.87
N SER A 30 0.42 -12.53 10.14
CA SER A 30 0.43 -11.25 10.85
C SER A 30 1.85 -10.71 11.10
N MET A 31 2.85 -11.58 11.32
CA MET A 31 4.25 -11.18 11.47
C MET A 31 4.78 -10.55 10.19
N HIS A 32 4.51 -11.16 9.02
CA HIS A 32 4.97 -10.63 7.75
C HIS A 32 4.26 -9.33 7.35
N LEU A 33 2.98 -9.17 7.70
CA LEU A 33 2.22 -7.93 7.45
C LEU A 33 2.65 -6.76 8.34
N LYS A 34 2.97 -7.00 9.61
CA LYS A 34 3.40 -5.94 10.55
C LYS A 34 4.76 -5.34 10.18
N MET A 35 5.66 -6.15 9.64
CA MET A 35 7.03 -5.74 9.33
C MET A 35 7.09 -4.62 8.29
N ILE A 36 6.25 -4.70 7.26
CA ILE A 36 6.27 -3.75 6.13
C ILE A 36 5.85 -2.35 6.59
N THR A 37 4.86 -2.21 7.48
CA THR A 37 4.31 -0.89 7.84
C THR A 37 5.11 -0.15 8.89
N GLU A 38 5.73 -0.86 9.84
CA GLU A 38 6.58 -0.24 10.88
C GLU A 38 7.85 0.36 10.28
N ASP A 39 8.38 -0.25 9.21
CA ASP A 39 9.59 0.22 8.54
C ASP A 39 9.44 1.60 7.89
N PHE A 40 8.22 2.05 7.59
CA PHE A 40 7.96 3.37 6.98
C PHE A 40 7.53 4.43 7.99
N LYS A 41 7.20 4.01 9.22
CA LYS A 41 6.74 4.90 10.26
C LYS A 41 7.82 5.92 10.61
N ASN A 42 7.48 7.21 10.58
CA ASN A 42 8.37 8.34 10.88
C ASN A 42 9.59 8.49 9.95
N LYS A 43 9.65 7.80 8.81
CA LYS A 43 10.75 7.99 7.83
C LYS A 43 10.37 9.00 6.78
N ASN A 44 11.34 9.78 6.32
CA ASN A 44 11.19 10.60 5.11
C ASN A 44 11.31 9.68 3.90
N ILE A 45 10.36 9.76 2.98
CA ILE A 45 10.33 8.92 1.78
C ILE A 45 10.43 9.81 0.54
N VAL A 46 11.24 9.37 -0.43
CA VAL A 46 11.31 9.94 -1.77
C VAL A 46 10.88 8.85 -2.76
N LEU A 47 9.83 9.12 -3.53
CA LEU A 47 9.39 8.27 -4.64
C LEU A 47 9.81 8.94 -5.95
N VAL A 48 10.67 8.26 -6.70
CA VAL A 48 11.15 8.72 -8.01
C VAL A 48 10.32 8.08 -9.10
N GLY A 49 9.81 8.91 -10.02
CA GLY A 49 8.96 8.50 -11.13
C GLY A 49 7.50 8.32 -10.72
N LEU A 50 6.67 9.33 -10.97
CA LEU A 50 5.22 9.24 -10.82
C LEU A 50 4.60 8.52 -12.03
N GLY A 51 5.08 8.85 -13.23
CA GLY A 51 4.59 8.28 -14.49
C GLY A 51 3.09 8.47 -14.72
N LEU A 52 2.56 7.81 -15.77
CA LEU A 52 1.15 7.92 -16.20
C LEU A 52 0.37 6.61 -16.07
N GLN A 53 1.07 5.51 -15.80
CA GLN A 53 0.50 4.16 -15.79
C GLN A 53 -0.16 3.80 -14.45
N GLY A 54 -0.13 4.69 -13.46
CA GLY A 54 -0.81 4.51 -12.17
C GLY A 54 -0.10 3.57 -11.17
N GLY A 55 0.97 2.88 -11.57
CA GLY A 55 1.77 2.06 -10.66
C GLY A 55 2.32 2.86 -9.49
N ALA A 56 3.03 3.96 -9.77
CA ALA A 56 3.58 4.82 -8.73
C ALA A 56 2.49 5.58 -7.94
N VAL A 57 1.35 5.92 -8.56
CA VAL A 57 0.18 6.47 -7.86
C VAL A 57 -0.32 5.51 -6.78
N SER A 58 -0.35 4.21 -7.07
CA SER A 58 -0.77 3.18 -6.11
C SER A 58 0.22 3.06 -4.95
N VAL A 59 1.52 3.11 -5.25
CA VAL A 59 2.59 3.14 -4.24
C VAL A 59 2.48 4.39 -3.38
N ALA A 60 2.27 5.56 -3.99
CA ALA A 60 2.12 6.83 -3.28
C ALA A 60 0.93 6.81 -2.31
N LYS A 61 -0.22 6.29 -2.74
CA LYS A 61 -1.41 6.10 -1.89
C LYS A 61 -1.14 5.18 -0.70
N PHE A 62 -0.33 4.15 -0.90
CA PHE A 62 0.01 3.22 0.17
C PHE A 62 0.97 3.86 1.17
N LEU A 63 2.07 4.44 0.70
CA LEU A 63 3.14 4.97 1.54
C LEU A 63 2.72 6.22 2.32
N SER A 64 1.90 7.09 1.73
CA SER A 64 1.43 8.33 2.38
C SER A 64 0.71 8.10 3.71
N ARG A 65 0.20 6.89 3.96
CA ARG A 65 -0.46 6.51 5.22
C ARG A 65 0.49 6.31 6.39
N PHE A 66 1.79 6.14 6.13
CA PHE A 66 2.77 5.71 7.12
C PHE A 66 3.88 6.75 7.37
N THR A 67 4.06 7.71 6.46
CA THR A 67 5.10 8.75 6.57
C THR A 67 4.51 10.13 6.86
N SER A 68 5.24 10.95 7.62
CA SER A 68 4.93 12.36 7.85
C SER A 68 5.45 13.29 6.75
N ARG A 69 6.45 12.85 5.96
CA ARG A 69 7.06 13.67 4.90
C ARG A 69 7.36 12.81 3.68
N PHE A 70 6.60 13.04 2.62
CA PHE A 70 6.68 12.28 1.40
C PHE A 70 6.95 13.20 0.21
N VAL A 71 8.03 12.93 -0.52
CA VAL A 71 8.40 13.68 -1.73
C VAL A 71 8.23 12.78 -2.94
N ILE A 72 7.58 13.27 -3.99
CA ILE A 72 7.47 12.60 -5.28
C ILE A 72 8.21 13.43 -6.32
N THR A 73 9.15 12.80 -7.03
CA THR A 73 9.94 13.46 -8.07
C THR A 73 9.70 12.83 -9.43
N ASP A 74 9.76 13.61 -10.50
CA ASP A 74 9.70 13.11 -11.88
C ASP A 74 10.35 14.09 -12.85
N LEU A 75 10.95 13.57 -13.93
CA LEU A 75 11.49 14.36 -15.03
C LEU A 75 10.40 15.08 -15.81
N LYS A 76 9.19 14.53 -15.83
CA LYS A 76 8.03 15.10 -16.51
C LYS A 76 7.47 16.27 -15.74
N LYS A 77 6.97 17.26 -16.46
CA LYS A 77 6.32 18.42 -15.85
C LYS A 77 4.95 18.04 -15.31
N GLU A 78 4.46 18.82 -14.35
CA GLU A 78 3.14 18.66 -13.77
C GLU A 78 2.02 18.58 -14.82
N ALA A 79 2.09 19.40 -15.88
CA ALA A 79 1.11 19.38 -16.96
C ALA A 79 1.04 18.02 -17.70
N GLU A 80 2.18 17.34 -17.86
CA GLU A 80 2.22 16.00 -18.45
C GLU A 80 1.67 14.95 -17.48
N LEU A 81 1.93 15.14 -16.18
CA LEU A 81 1.56 14.21 -15.10
C LEU A 81 0.18 14.49 -14.48
N ARG A 82 -0.57 15.46 -15.01
CA ARG A 82 -1.88 15.88 -14.52
C ARG A 82 -2.78 14.72 -14.06
N PRO A 83 -3.03 13.66 -14.86
CA PRO A 83 -3.90 12.57 -14.41
C PRO A 83 -3.38 11.85 -13.15
N SER A 84 -2.06 11.75 -12.98
CA SER A 84 -1.44 11.11 -11.82
C SER A 84 -1.42 12.02 -10.60
N VAL A 85 -1.21 13.33 -10.79
CA VAL A 85 -1.27 14.33 -9.72
C VAL A 85 -2.70 14.49 -9.21
N GLU A 86 -3.68 14.59 -10.11
CA GLU A 86 -5.10 14.65 -9.76
C GLU A 86 -5.55 13.42 -8.97
N ALA A 87 -5.05 12.23 -9.32
CA ALA A 87 -5.35 10.99 -8.61
C ALA A 87 -4.84 10.95 -7.15
N LEU A 88 -3.94 11.87 -6.78
CA LEU A 88 -3.33 12.02 -5.46
C LEU A 88 -3.76 13.30 -4.74
N SER A 89 -4.62 14.13 -5.36
CA SER A 89 -5.03 15.46 -4.86
C SER A 89 -5.62 15.48 -3.45
N HIS A 90 -6.22 14.39 -2.99
CA HIS A 90 -6.80 14.28 -1.64
C HIS A 90 -5.76 14.00 -0.54
N ILE A 91 -4.49 13.78 -0.89
CA ILE A 91 -3.42 13.43 0.04
C ILE A 91 -2.57 14.66 0.31
N GLN A 92 -2.60 15.13 1.56
CA GLN A 92 -2.03 16.43 1.93
C GLN A 92 -0.53 16.39 2.28
N ASN A 93 0.02 15.22 2.60
CA ASN A 93 1.41 15.07 3.04
C ASN A 93 2.39 14.76 1.89
N ILE A 94 1.98 14.99 0.64
CA ILE A 94 2.81 14.82 -0.54
C ILE A 94 3.37 16.17 -0.99
N HIS A 95 4.68 16.23 -1.14
CA HIS A 95 5.39 17.32 -1.80
C HIS A 95 5.87 16.87 -3.17
N TYR A 96 5.67 17.69 -4.20
CA TYR A 96 6.00 17.35 -5.58
C TYR A 96 7.20 18.16 -6.08
N GLU A 97 8.18 17.47 -6.65
CA GLU A 97 9.34 18.05 -7.35
C GLU A 97 9.33 17.54 -8.80
N LEU A 98 8.54 18.19 -9.67
CA LEU A 98 8.28 17.71 -11.03
C LEU A 98 8.98 18.58 -12.08
N GLY A 99 9.42 17.97 -13.17
CA GLY A 99 10.07 18.66 -14.28
C GLY A 99 11.54 18.97 -14.02
N ALA A 100 12.15 18.32 -13.04
CA ALA A 100 13.51 18.60 -12.58
C ALA A 100 14.35 17.30 -12.48
N HIS A 101 15.65 17.46 -12.72
CA HIS A 101 16.73 16.59 -12.25
C HIS A 101 18.03 17.36 -12.12
#